data_AF-A0A8J5FQ16-F1
#
_entry.id   AF-A0A8J5FQ16-F1
#
_cell.length_a   1.000
_cell.length_b   1.000
_cell.length_c   1.000
_cell.angle_alpha   90.00
_cell.angle_beta   90.00
_cell.angle_gamma   90.00
#
_symmetry.space_group_name_H-M   'P 1'
#
loop_
_entity.id
_entity.type
_entity.pdbx_description
1 polymer ?
#
loop_
_entity_poly.entity_id
_entity_poly.type
_entity_poly.pdbx_seq_one_letter_code
_entity_poly.pdbx_strand_id
1 'polypeptide(L)'
;MFWTLCRVSKIDLIEEQINECDRQRWRQGSCQAKGHGACGAIQEGASCYTTDIVRRASYPMNAYFYMYGHKDINCYFNGTGRIVHDDPGYGNCVYPS
;
A
#
# COMPACT_ATOMS: atom_id res chain seq x y z
N MET A 1 -8.76 13.14 -16.16
CA MET A 1 -9.00 11.79 -15.60
C MET A 1 -8.31 11.77 -14.24
N PHE A 2 -9.08 11.83 -13.16
CA PHE A 2 -8.53 11.91 -11.80
C PHE A 2 -8.19 10.48 -11.34
N TRP A 3 -6.92 10.22 -11.05
CA TRP A 3 -6.50 8.94 -10.48
C TRP A 3 -6.79 8.97 -8.97
N THR A 4 -7.70 8.12 -8.51
CA THR A 4 -7.99 7.96 -7.08
C THR A 4 -6.99 6.97 -6.49
N LEU A 5 -6.24 7.40 -5.49
CA LEU A 5 -5.20 6.61 -4.83
C LEU A 5 -5.42 6.58 -3.31
N CYS A 6 -4.88 5.55 -2.67
CA CYS A 6 -4.78 5.43 -1.23
C CYS A 6 -3.44 5.96 -0.72
N ARG A 7 -3.46 7.01 0.10
CA ARG A 7 -2.27 7.61 0.71
C ARG A 7 -2.27 7.40 2.21
N VAL A 8 -1.08 7.20 2.78
CA VAL A 8 -0.89 7.19 4.24
C VAL A 8 -1.24 8.55 4.84
N SER A 9 -2.08 8.55 5.86
CA SER A 9 -2.51 9.73 6.62
C SER A 9 -1.93 9.77 8.04
N LYS A 10 -1.58 8.63 8.65
CA LYS A 10 -1.01 8.56 10.00
C LYS A 10 0.26 7.71 9.99
N ILE A 11 1.41 8.37 9.97
CA ILE A 11 2.72 7.71 9.88
C ILE A 11 3.01 6.90 11.14
N ASP A 12 2.68 7.42 12.32
CA ASP A 12 2.99 6.75 13.60
C ASP A 12 2.29 5.39 13.79
N LEU A 13 1.19 5.17 13.07
CA LEU A 13 0.43 3.92 13.11
C LEU A 13 0.71 3.01 11.90
N ILE A 14 1.30 3.55 10.83
CA ILE A 14 1.55 2.78 9.61
C ILE A 14 2.73 1.82 9.78
N GLU A 15 3.67 2.15 10.67
CA GLU A 15 4.84 1.32 10.94
C GLU A 15 4.45 -0.05 11.51
N GLU A 16 3.50 -0.10 12.44
CA GLU A 16 3.01 -1.38 12.96
C GLU A 16 2.34 -2.23 11.86
N GLN A 17 1.57 -1.58 10.99
CA GLN A 17 0.86 -2.23 9.89
C GLN A 17 1.80 -2.73 8.79
N ILE A 18 2.84 -1.96 8.45
CA ILE A 18 3.83 -2.42 7.47
C ILE A 18 4.69 -3.55 8.04
N ASN A 19 4.95 -3.54 9.35
CA ASN A 19 5.64 -4.65 10.00
C ASN A 19 4.77 -5.92 9.98
N GLU A 20 3.44 -5.81 9.99
CA GLU A 20 2.56 -6.95 9.70
C GLU A 20 2.68 -7.41 8.23
N CYS A 21 2.83 -6.49 7.26
CA CYS A 21 3.10 -6.80 5.85
C CYS A 21 4.40 -7.60 5.68
N ASP A 22 5.49 -7.17 6.31
CA ASP A 22 6.78 -7.87 6.30
C ASP A 22 6.64 -9.29 6.87
N ARG A 23 5.87 -9.43 7.94
CA ARG A 23 5.55 -10.72 8.59
C ARG A 23 4.49 -11.54 7.85
N GLN A 24 4.02 -11.11 6.67
CA GLN A 24 2.96 -11.76 5.89
C GLN A 24 1.66 -11.95 6.69
N ARG A 25 1.36 -11.03 7.61
CA ARG A 25 0.25 -11.07 8.58
C ARG A 25 -0.69 -9.87 8.48
N TRP A 26 -0.67 -9.12 7.38
CA TRP A 26 -1.54 -7.95 7.28
C TRP A 26 -3.01 -8.37 7.30
N ARG A 27 -3.70 -8.01 8.38
CA ARG A 27 -5.08 -8.44 8.67
C ARG A 27 -6.11 -8.08 7.61
N GLN A 28 -5.81 -7.12 6.74
CA GLN A 28 -6.74 -6.66 5.70
C GLN A 28 -6.53 -7.34 4.35
N GLY A 29 -5.67 -8.36 4.24
CA GLY A 29 -5.55 -9.16 3.01
C GLY A 29 -4.72 -8.55 1.88
N SER A 30 -4.06 -7.40 2.11
CA SER A 30 -3.17 -6.76 1.11
C SER A 30 -1.95 -7.62 0.73
N CYS A 31 -1.47 -8.49 1.63
CA CYS A 31 -0.43 -9.49 1.31
C CYS A 31 -0.88 -10.47 0.21
N GLN A 32 -2.20 -10.68 0.06
CA GLN A 32 -2.81 -11.65 -0.86
C GLN A 32 -3.25 -11.03 -2.17
N ALA A 33 -2.91 -9.76 -2.42
CA ALA A 33 -3.07 -9.14 -3.71
C ALA A 33 -2.43 -10.03 -4.79
N LYS A 34 -3.24 -10.57 -5.72
CA LYS A 34 -2.84 -11.58 -6.71
C LYS A 34 -1.80 -10.99 -7.67
N GLY A 35 -0.69 -11.70 -7.82
CA GLY A 35 0.45 -11.30 -8.64
C GLY A 35 1.54 -10.65 -7.79
N HIS A 36 2.50 -11.47 -7.34
CA HIS A 36 3.63 -11.04 -6.50
C HIS A 36 3.21 -10.12 -5.36
N GLY A 37 2.61 -10.71 -4.31
CA GLY A 37 1.99 -10.01 -3.19
C GLY A 37 2.72 -8.72 -2.81
N ALA A 38 1.96 -7.63 -2.67
CA ALA A 38 2.53 -6.28 -2.59
C ALA A 38 3.54 -6.10 -1.43
N CYS A 39 3.46 -6.96 -0.40
CA CYS A 39 4.45 -7.05 0.68
C CYS A 39 5.81 -7.61 0.22
N GLY A 40 5.87 -8.52 -0.75
CA GLY A 40 7.12 -9.05 -1.29
C GLY A 40 7.89 -8.03 -2.14
N ALA A 41 7.20 -7.12 -2.83
CA ALA A 41 7.86 -6.10 -3.65
C ALA A 41 8.56 -5.01 -2.82
N ILE A 42 8.11 -4.81 -1.57
CA ILE A 42 8.64 -3.79 -0.65
C ILE A 42 9.59 -4.36 0.42
N GLN A 43 9.83 -5.67 0.42
CA GLN A 43 10.77 -6.33 1.33
C GLN A 43 12.22 -5.95 1.01
N GLU A 44 13.10 -6.06 1.99
CA GLU A 44 14.53 -5.81 1.81
C GLU A 44 15.11 -6.65 0.66
N GLY A 45 15.74 -5.98 -0.30
CA GLY A 45 16.30 -6.62 -1.50
C GLY A 45 15.33 -6.77 -2.69
N ALA A 46 14.07 -6.35 -2.55
CA ALA A 46 13.12 -6.35 -3.66
C ALA A 46 13.23 -5.09 -4.54
N SER A 47 12.65 -5.15 -5.74
CA SER A 47 12.71 -4.07 -6.73
C SER A 47 12.06 -2.76 -6.28
N CYS A 48 11.14 -2.82 -5.31
CA CYS A 48 10.41 -1.68 -4.76
C CYS A 48 10.71 -1.41 -3.28
N TYR A 49 11.83 -1.93 -2.78
CA TYR A 49 12.31 -1.60 -1.45
C TYR A 49 12.65 -0.11 -1.33
N THR A 50 12.24 0.50 -0.23
CA THR A 50 12.52 1.90 0.11
C THR A 50 12.64 2.04 1.62
N THR A 51 13.58 2.87 2.10
CA THR A 51 13.76 3.13 3.54
C THR A 51 12.61 3.97 4.12
N ASP A 52 11.88 4.68 3.27
CA ASP A 52 10.70 5.46 3.64
C ASP A 52 9.49 4.55 3.90
N ILE A 53 9.04 4.49 5.16
CA ILE A 53 7.94 3.65 5.60
C ILE A 53 6.59 4.03 4.99
N VAL A 54 6.39 5.32 4.71
CA VAL A 54 5.19 5.83 4.06
C VAL A 54 5.09 5.27 2.65
N ARG A 55 6.23 5.20 1.94
CA ARG A 55 6.28 4.64 0.59
C ARG A 55 6.10 3.13 0.61
N ARG A 56 6.77 2.44 1.54
CA ARG A 56 6.59 0.99 1.74
C ARG A 56 5.12 0.65 1.97
N ALA A 57 4.40 1.43 2.77
CA ALA A 57 2.98 1.19 3.04
C ALA A 57 2.05 1.61 1.89
N SER A 58 2.35 2.72 1.20
CA SER A 58 1.54 3.19 0.08
C SER A 58 1.39 2.15 -1.04
N TYR A 59 2.42 1.32 -1.27
CA TYR A 59 2.40 0.27 -2.30
C TYR A 59 1.32 -0.81 -2.10
N PRO A 60 1.35 -1.60 -1.00
CA PRO A 60 0.31 -2.57 -0.67
C PRO A 60 -1.06 -1.96 -0.39
N MET A 61 -1.12 -0.73 0.14
CA MET A 61 -2.39 -0.03 0.35
C MET A 61 -3.08 0.31 -0.98
N ASN A 62 -2.32 0.82 -1.95
CA ASN A 62 -2.84 1.05 -3.29
C ASN A 62 -3.21 -0.27 -3.97
N ALA A 63 -2.34 -1.27 -3.97
CA ALA A 63 -2.63 -2.56 -4.59
C ALA A 63 -3.95 -3.15 -4.06
N TYR A 64 -4.16 -3.13 -2.74
CA TYR A 64 -5.42 -3.57 -2.14
C TYR A 64 -6.61 -2.69 -2.55
N PHE A 65 -6.44 -1.37 -2.56
CA PHE A 65 -7.48 -0.45 -3.01
C PHE A 65 -7.92 -0.75 -4.45
N TYR A 66 -6.97 -0.97 -5.37
CA TYR A 66 -7.24 -1.32 -6.76
C TYR A 66 -7.93 -2.67 -6.90
N MET A 67 -7.37 -3.71 -6.28
CA MET A 67 -7.90 -5.07 -6.40
C MET A 67 -9.30 -5.27 -5.83
N TYR A 68 -9.69 -4.48 -4.81
CA TYR A 68 -10.98 -4.61 -4.16
C TYR A 68 -12.01 -3.57 -4.65
N GLY A 69 -11.77 -2.97 -5.82
CA GLY A 69 -12.77 -2.16 -6.52
C GLY A 69 -12.82 -0.70 -6.09
N HIS A 70 -11.71 -0.14 -5.61
CA HIS A 70 -11.50 1.30 -5.42
C HIS A 70 -12.49 1.93 -4.45
N LYS A 71 -12.93 1.18 -3.44
CA LYS A 71 -13.85 1.68 -2.42
C LYS A 71 -13.11 2.36 -1.28
N ASP A 72 -13.69 3.43 -0.75
CA ASP A 72 -13.20 4.21 0.40
C ASP A 72 -12.83 3.34 1.60
N ILE A 73 -13.65 2.32 1.88
CA ILE A 73 -13.42 1.39 2.98
C ILE A 73 -12.14 0.58 2.81
N ASN A 74 -11.69 0.31 1.58
CA ASN A 74 -10.48 -0.44 1.31
C ASN A 74 -9.22 0.37 1.60
N CYS A 75 -9.31 1.70 1.60
CA CYS A 75 -8.21 2.58 1.95
C CYS A 75 -8.20 2.98 3.43
N TYR A 76 -9.16 2.52 4.24
CA TYR A 76 -9.27 2.97 5.62
C TYR A 76 -8.08 2.50 6.48
N PHE A 77 -7.64 1.25 6.36
CA PHE A 77 -6.49 0.70 7.10
C PHE A 77 -6.47 1.08 8.60
N ASN A 78 -7.59 0.96 9.31
CA ASN A 78 -7.72 1.38 10.71
C ASN A 78 -7.44 2.89 10.94
N GLY A 79 -7.79 3.74 9.97
CA GLY A 79 -7.59 5.18 9.98
C GLY A 79 -6.17 5.64 9.62
N THR A 80 -5.31 4.76 9.10
CA THR A 80 -3.96 5.11 8.65
C THR A 80 -3.90 5.47 7.18
N GLY A 81 -4.91 5.10 6.38
CA GLY A 81 -5.02 5.46 4.98
C GLY A 81 -6.17 6.43 4.71
N ARG A 82 -6.00 7.27 3.68
CA ARG A 82 -7.03 8.14 3.15
C ARG A 82 -7.00 8.13 1.63
N ILE A 83 -8.16 8.28 1.02
CA ILE A 83 -8.25 8.52 -0.41
C ILE A 83 -7.75 9.92 -0.74
N VAL A 84 -6.98 10.00 -1.81
CA VAL A 84 -6.54 11.24 -2.46
C VAL A 84 -6.84 11.14 -3.95
N HIS A 85 -7.16 12.27 -4.58
CA HIS A 85 -7.45 12.36 -6.02
C HIS A 85 -6.28 12.92 -6.85
N ASP A 86 -5.12 13.07 -6.21
CA ASP A 86 -3.88 13.54 -6.82
C ASP A 86 -2.89 12.39 -6.98
N ASP A 87 -2.35 12.28 -8.19
CA ASP A 87 -1.32 11.31 -8.58
C ASP A 87 0.08 11.81 -8.14
N PRO A 88 0.80 11.10 -7.24
CA PRO A 88 2.19 11.41 -6.97
C PRO A 88 3.18 10.47 -7.69
N GLY A 89 2.72 9.58 -8.60
CA GLY A 89 3.53 8.72 -9.46
C GLY A 89 4.93 8.43 -8.91
N TYR A 90 5.04 7.56 -7.91
CA TYR A 90 6.33 7.33 -7.25
C TYR A 90 7.20 6.34 -8.02
N GLY A 91 7.93 6.85 -9.02
CA GLY A 91 9.05 6.18 -9.67
C GLY A 91 8.73 4.82 -10.33
N ASN A 92 9.78 4.09 -10.74
CA ASN A 92 9.71 2.82 -11.49
C ASN A 92 8.93 1.66 -10.82
N CYS A 93 8.27 1.89 -9.67
CA CYS A 93 7.44 0.91 -9.00
C CYS A 93 6.00 1.00 -9.49
N VAL A 94 5.73 0.26 -10.57
CA VAL A 94 4.39 0.14 -11.14
C VAL A 94 3.51 -0.65 -10.17
N TYR A 95 2.46 -0.01 -9.66
CA TYR A 95 1.44 -0.70 -8.88
C TYR A 95 0.81 -1.80 -9.72
N PRO A 96 0.62 -3.02 -9.21
CA PRO A 96 -0.16 -4.03 -9.91
C PRO A 96 -1.59 -3.50 -10.08
N SER A 97 -1.98 -3.25 -11.32
CA SER A 97 -3.32 -2.83 -11.75
C SER A 97 -4.30 -3.99 -11.75
#